data_AF-A0A3Q7HZT2-F1
#
_entry.id   AF-A0A3Q7HZT2-F1
#
_cell.length_a   1.000
_cell.length_b   1.000
_cell.length_c   1.000
_cell.angle_alpha   90.00
_cell.angle_beta   90.00
_cell.angle_gamma   90.00
#
_symmetry.space_group_name_H-M   'P 1'
#
loop_
_entity.id
_entity.type
_entity.pdbx_description
1 polymer ?
#
loop_
_entity_poly.entity_id
_entity_poly.type
_entity_poly.pdbx_seq_one_letter_code
_entity_poly.pdbx_strand_id
1 'polypeptide(L)'
;MLRSITGKPGPSGFGSASTAEQVTHGIDGSNLTAIVTGGASGIGLETSRVLAMRNVHVIIAARNMEVANEAKQSILKNNKNARIDVEKLDLSSIRSVKSFADNFKALDLPLNILM
;
A
#
# COMPACT_ATOMS: atom_id res chain seq x y z
N MET A 1 20.09 -13.47 -18.36
CA MET A 1 19.62 -12.23 -19.02
C MET A 1 18.30 -12.43 -19.81
N LEU A 2 18.14 -13.48 -20.65
CA LEU A 2 16.89 -13.69 -21.42
C LEU A 2 15.61 -13.95 -20.58
N ARG A 3 15.70 -14.59 -19.41
CA ARG A 3 14.50 -14.98 -18.63
C ARG A 3 13.64 -13.78 -18.21
N SER A 4 14.24 -12.67 -17.79
CA SER A 4 13.52 -11.44 -17.39
C SER A 4 12.73 -10.79 -18.53
N ILE A 5 13.14 -11.01 -19.77
CA ILE A 5 12.49 -10.44 -20.97
C ILE A 5 11.31 -11.33 -21.41
N THR A 6 11.39 -12.64 -21.18
CA THR A 6 10.37 -13.61 -21.64
C THR A 6 9.16 -13.77 -20.71
N GLY A 7 9.16 -13.15 -19.52
CA GLY A 7 8.10 -13.33 -18.52
C GLY A 7 8.03 -14.71 -17.87
N LYS A 8 8.92 -15.64 -18.23
CA LYS A 8 8.92 -17.02 -17.74
C LYS A 8 9.19 -17.08 -16.23
N PRO A 9 8.37 -17.82 -15.45
CA PRO A 9 8.60 -18.02 -14.03
C PRO A 9 10.01 -18.55 -13.68
N GLY A 10 10.57 -18.00 -12.60
CA GLY A 10 11.79 -18.48 -11.97
C GLY A 10 11.52 -19.55 -10.91
N PRO A 11 12.53 -19.90 -10.08
CA PRO A 11 12.37 -20.87 -8.98
C PRO A 11 11.29 -20.50 -7.96
N SER A 12 10.95 -19.21 -7.83
CA SER A 12 9.86 -18.73 -6.98
C SER A 12 8.46 -19.01 -7.54
N GLY A 13 8.34 -19.50 -8.78
CA GLY A 13 7.06 -19.62 -9.48
C GLY A 13 6.54 -18.31 -10.10
N PHE A 14 7.26 -17.20 -9.93
CA PHE A 14 6.89 -15.89 -10.46
C PHE A 14 7.93 -15.35 -11.47
N GLY A 15 7.48 -14.46 -12.36
CA GLY A 15 8.30 -13.81 -13.38
C GLY A 15 7.92 -12.34 -13.56
N SER A 16 8.56 -11.64 -14.50
CA SER A 16 8.28 -10.21 -14.77
C SER A 16 6.86 -9.92 -15.26
N ALA A 17 6.13 -10.94 -15.72
CA ALA A 17 4.72 -10.83 -16.11
C ALA A 17 3.74 -11.13 -14.96
N SER A 18 4.22 -11.56 -13.79
CA SER A 18 3.35 -11.85 -12.64
C SER A 18 2.79 -10.57 -12.04
N THR A 19 1.47 -10.56 -11.78
CA THR A 19 0.81 -9.40 -11.16
C THR A 19 0.99 -9.42 -9.64
N ALA A 20 0.84 -8.26 -9.00
CA ALA A 20 0.86 -8.17 -7.54
C ALA A 20 -0.24 -9.04 -6.89
N GLU A 21 -1.39 -9.20 -7.55
CA GLU A 21 -2.45 -10.09 -7.06
C GLU A 21 -2.05 -11.56 -7.10
N GLN A 22 -1.40 -12.01 -8.18
CA GLN A 22 -0.92 -13.39 -8.33
C GLN A 22 0.15 -13.71 -7.29
N VAL A 23 1.10 -12.80 -7.10
CA VAL A 23 2.21 -12.97 -6.14
C VAL A 23 1.71 -13.04 -4.70
N THR A 24 0.62 -12.33 -4.39
CA THR A 24 0.03 -12.29 -3.04
C THR A 24 -1.12 -13.28 -2.84
N HIS A 25 -1.40 -14.15 -3.81
CA HIS A 25 -2.52 -15.08 -3.72
C HIS A 25 -2.40 -15.98 -2.47
N GLY A 26 -3.49 -16.12 -1.71
CA GLY A 26 -3.55 -16.93 -0.50
C GLY A 26 -2.98 -16.28 0.77
N ILE A 27 -2.42 -15.06 0.68
CA ILE A 27 -1.95 -14.32 1.87
C ILE A 27 -3.14 -13.67 2.59
N ASP A 28 -3.22 -13.86 3.91
CA ASP A 28 -4.13 -13.11 4.78
C ASP A 28 -3.32 -12.19 5.72
N GLY A 29 -3.56 -10.89 5.57
CA GLY A 29 -2.89 -9.82 6.30
C GLY A 29 -3.80 -9.12 7.31
N SER A 30 -4.90 -9.75 7.74
CA SER A 30 -5.92 -9.13 8.62
C SER A 30 -5.38 -8.48 9.91
N ASN A 31 -4.24 -8.96 10.42
CA ASN A 31 -3.58 -8.45 11.63
C ASN A 31 -2.38 -7.53 11.35
N LEU A 32 -2.20 -7.13 10.09
CA LEU A 32 -1.08 -6.28 9.66
C LEU A 32 -1.57 -4.86 9.37
N THR A 33 -0.75 -3.88 9.71
CA THR A 33 -0.91 -2.49 9.26
C THR A 33 0.28 -2.08 8.40
N ALA A 34 -0.02 -1.39 7.31
CA ALA A 34 0.97 -0.88 6.37
C ALA A 34 0.83 0.64 6.20
N ILE A 35 1.96 1.34 6.24
CA ILE A 35 2.04 2.73 5.76
C ILE A 35 2.63 2.69 4.36
N VAL A 36 1.91 3.24 3.38
CA VAL A 36 2.37 3.33 2.00
C VAL A 36 2.62 4.80 1.66
N THR A 37 3.90 5.19 1.63
CA THR A 37 4.31 6.52 1.20
C THR A 37 4.13 6.66 -0.31
N GLY A 38 3.47 7.74 -0.75
CA GLY A 38 3.08 7.85 -2.15
C GLY A 38 2.01 6.84 -2.58
N GLY A 39 1.29 6.24 -1.64
CA GLY A 39 0.28 5.19 -1.87
C GLY A 39 -0.95 5.61 -2.68
N ALA A 40 -0.99 6.84 -3.18
CA ALA A 40 -2.11 7.40 -3.93
C ALA A 40 -1.93 7.34 -5.46
N SER A 41 -0.75 6.96 -5.97
CA SER A 41 -0.50 6.89 -7.42
C SER A 41 0.51 5.82 -7.82
N GLY A 42 0.56 5.49 -9.12
CA GLY A 42 1.55 4.58 -9.70
C GLY A 42 1.65 3.24 -8.97
N ILE A 43 2.88 2.81 -8.68
CA ILE A 43 3.16 1.55 -7.96
C ILE A 43 2.63 1.60 -6.53
N GLY A 44 2.64 2.77 -5.88
CA GLY A 44 2.10 2.95 -4.53
C GLY A 44 0.60 2.69 -4.47
N LEU A 45 -0.16 3.14 -5.48
CA LEU A 45 -1.60 2.86 -5.58
C LEU A 45 -1.88 1.37 -5.73
N GLU A 46 -1.15 0.69 -6.63
CA GLU A 46 -1.30 -0.75 -6.82
C GLU A 46 -0.93 -1.53 -5.55
N THR A 47 0.11 -1.08 -4.84
CA THR A 47 0.52 -1.64 -3.55
C THR A 47 -0.58 -1.47 -2.50
N SER A 48 -1.11 -0.26 -2.32
CA SER A 48 -2.22 0.02 -1.41
C SER A 48 -3.44 -0.84 -1.73
N ARG A 49 -3.78 -0.98 -3.02
CA ARG A 49 -4.92 -1.76 -3.49
C ARG A 49 -4.77 -3.26 -3.18
N VAL A 50 -3.61 -3.84 -3.47
CA VAL A 50 -3.37 -5.28 -3.23
C VAL A 50 -3.23 -5.59 -1.74
N LEU A 51 -2.56 -4.75 -0.96
CA LEU A 51 -2.51 -4.92 0.50
C LEU A 51 -3.92 -4.88 1.11
N ALA A 52 -4.73 -3.90 0.72
CA ALA A 52 -6.14 -3.82 1.14
C ALA A 52 -6.97 -5.04 0.69
N MET A 53 -6.71 -5.58 -0.50
CA MET A 53 -7.32 -6.83 -0.98
C MET A 53 -6.93 -8.04 -0.11
N ARG A 54 -5.76 -8.01 0.54
CA ARG A 54 -5.30 -9.04 1.50
C ARG A 54 -5.63 -8.68 2.96
N ASN A 55 -6.65 -7.85 3.20
CA ASN A 55 -7.15 -7.43 4.51
C ASN A 55 -6.16 -6.65 5.40
N VAL A 56 -5.02 -6.20 4.84
CA VAL A 56 -4.09 -5.33 5.56
C VAL A 56 -4.77 -3.98 5.81
N HIS A 57 -4.59 -3.41 7.01
CA HIS A 57 -4.99 -2.03 7.27
C HIS A 57 -3.98 -1.09 6.61
N VAL A 58 -4.38 -0.41 5.55
CA VAL A 58 -3.51 0.47 4.77
C VAL A 58 -3.69 1.93 5.18
N ILE A 59 -2.59 2.61 5.45
CA ILE A 59 -2.54 4.06 5.62
C ILE A 59 -1.85 4.64 4.39
N ILE A 60 -2.63 5.30 3.54
CA ILE A 60 -2.14 6.02 2.37
C ILE A 60 -1.54 7.34 2.86
N ALA A 61 -0.22 7.43 2.85
CA ALA A 61 0.50 8.63 3.26
C ALA A 61 0.88 9.47 2.02
N ALA A 62 0.30 10.65 1.88
CA ALA A 62 0.44 11.46 0.68
C ALA A 62 0.45 12.98 0.93
N ARG A 63 1.05 13.73 0.01
CA ARG A 63 1.11 15.21 0.07
C ARG A 63 -0.22 15.86 -0.29
N ASN A 64 -0.85 15.37 -1.36
CA ASN A 64 -2.13 15.86 -1.87
C ASN A 64 -3.24 14.96 -1.33
N MET A 65 -4.11 15.53 -0.51
CA MET A 65 -5.16 14.79 0.18
C MET A 65 -6.35 14.52 -0.73
N GLU A 66 -6.63 15.37 -1.72
CA GLU A 66 -7.69 15.13 -2.70
C GLU A 66 -7.42 13.85 -3.49
N VAL A 67 -6.24 13.74 -4.10
CA VAL A 67 -5.81 12.56 -4.88
C VAL A 67 -5.77 11.30 -4.01
N ALA A 68 -5.33 11.42 -2.76
CA ALA A 68 -5.27 10.28 -1.85
C ALA A 68 -6.66 9.80 -1.40
N ASN A 69 -7.62 10.71 -1.24
CA ASN A 69 -9.00 10.35 -0.98
C ASN A 69 -9.65 9.71 -2.21
N GLU A 70 -9.39 10.20 -3.42
CA GLU A 70 -9.84 9.56 -4.67
C GLU A 70 -9.28 8.14 -4.80
N ALA A 71 -8.00 7.94 -4.47
CA ALA A 71 -7.38 6.61 -4.41
C ALA A 71 -8.10 5.69 -3.42
N LYS A 72 -8.35 6.14 -2.18
CA LYS A 72 -9.13 5.39 -1.18
C LYS A 72 -10.51 4.99 -1.72
N GLN A 73 -11.24 5.93 -2.33
CA GLN A 73 -12.55 5.64 -2.92
C GLN A 73 -12.46 4.63 -4.07
N SER A 74 -11.43 4.71 -4.90
CA SER A 74 -11.21 3.76 -6.00
C SER A 74 -11.00 2.32 -5.49
N ILE A 75 -10.30 2.15 -4.36
CA ILE A 75 -10.06 0.85 -3.75
C ILE A 75 -11.35 0.33 -3.09
N LEU A 76 -12.07 1.19 -2.37
CA LEU A 76 -13.33 0.85 -1.70
C LEU A 76 -14.45 0.45 -2.69
N LYS A 77 -14.44 0.98 -3.91
CA LYS A 77 -15.37 0.53 -4.97
C LYS A 77 -15.24 -0.97 -5.26
N ASN A 78 -14.02 -1.50 -5.21
CA ASN A 78 -13.73 -2.92 -5.48
C ASN A 78 -13.77 -3.78 -4.22
N ASN A 79 -13.47 -3.21 -3.05
CA ASN A 79 -13.56 -3.88 -1.76
C ASN A 79 -14.14 -2.93 -0.70
N LYS A 80 -15.46 -2.99 -0.49
CA LYS A 80 -16.17 -2.12 0.46
C LYS A 80 -15.74 -2.30 1.92
N ASN A 81 -15.15 -3.44 2.25
CA ASN A 81 -14.71 -3.77 3.61
C ASN A 81 -13.22 -3.49 3.84
N ALA A 82 -12.51 -2.94 2.84
CA ALA A 82 -11.10 -2.61 2.99
C ALA A 82 -10.88 -1.56 4.09
N ARG A 83 -9.89 -1.83 4.96
CA ARG A 83 -9.47 -0.91 6.03
C ARG A 83 -8.43 0.04 5.49
N ILE A 84 -8.85 1.26 5.14
CA ILE A 84 -7.98 2.25 4.52
C ILE A 84 -8.16 3.61 5.19
N ASP A 85 -7.06 4.18 5.68
CA ASP A 85 -6.99 5.56 6.13
C ASP A 85 -6.07 6.38 5.21
N VAL A 86 -6.26 7.70 5.23
CA VAL A 86 -5.47 8.63 4.43
C VAL A 86 -4.91 9.68 5.37
N GLU A 87 -3.61 9.87 5.33
CA GLU A 87 -2.91 10.79 6.22
C GLU A 87 -1.94 11.67 5.44
N LYS A 88 -1.87 12.94 5.83
CA LYS A 88 -1.02 13.92 5.13
C LYS A 88 0.45 13.68 5.48
N LEU A 89 1.28 13.49 4.47
CA LEU A 89 2.73 13.34 4.63
C LEU A 89 3.49 14.05 3.52
N ASP A 90 4.30 15.04 3.92
CA ASP A 90 5.32 15.64 3.08
C ASP A 90 6.72 15.25 3.57
N LEU A 91 7.34 14.30 2.86
CA LEU A 91 8.68 13.79 3.15
C LEU A 91 9.79 14.85 2.99
N SER A 92 9.52 15.97 2.31
CA SER A 92 10.47 17.09 2.22
C SER A 92 10.50 17.96 3.48
N SER A 93 9.56 17.75 4.42
CA SER A 93 9.41 18.54 5.64
C SER A 93 9.51 17.68 6.89
N ILE A 94 10.60 17.83 7.65
CA ILE A 94 10.78 17.10 8.92
C ILE A 94 9.66 17.37 9.93
N ARG A 95 9.06 18.58 9.88
CA ARG A 95 7.88 18.91 10.70
C ARG A 95 6.69 18.05 10.30
N SER A 96 6.44 17.90 8.99
CA SER A 96 5.36 17.03 8.50
C SER A 96 5.59 15.58 8.89
N VAL A 97 6.83 15.07 8.76
CA VAL A 97 7.17 13.69 9.15
C VAL A 97 6.91 13.46 10.63
N LYS A 98 7.31 14.40 11.51
CA LYS A 98 7.04 14.31 12.95
C LYS A 98 5.55 14.31 13.26
N SER A 99 4.80 15.24 12.69
CA SER A 99 3.34 15.28 12.88
C SER A 99 2.64 14.01 12.40
N PHE A 100 3.03 13.47 11.25
CA PHE A 100 2.51 12.18 10.77
C PHE A 100 2.83 11.04 11.74
N ALA A 101 4.08 10.95 12.21
CA ALA A 101 4.50 9.91 13.15
C ALA A 101 3.77 10.01 14.49
N ASP A 102 3.54 11.23 15.00
CA ASP A 102 2.77 11.46 16.22
C ASP A 102 1.30 11.06 16.05
N ASN A 103 0.68 11.42 14.92
CA ASN A 103 -0.68 10.99 14.58
C ASN A 103 -0.78 9.47 14.48
N PHE A 104 0.16 8.81 13.78
CA PHE A 104 0.17 7.36 13.64
C PHE A 104 0.31 6.65 15.00
N LYS A 105 1.23 7.10 15.87
CA LYS A 105 1.38 6.55 17.22
C LYS A 105 0.09 6.67 18.04
N ALA A 106 -0.66 7.76 17.86
CA ALA A 106 -1.93 7.97 18.57
C ALA A 106 -3.04 7.00 18.14
N LEU A 107 -2.91 6.34 16.98
CA LEU A 107 -3.84 5.28 16.55
C LEU A 107 -3.67 3.97 17.34
N ASP A 108 -2.56 3.81 18.06
CA ASP A 108 -2.20 2.59 18.80
C ASP A 108 -2.23 1.32 17.92
N LEU A 109 -1.79 1.46 16.67
CA LEU A 109 -1.67 0.37 15.71
C LEU A 109 -0.21 -0.12 15.60
N PRO A 110 0.04 -1.42 15.44
CA PRO A 110 1.38 -1.92 15.15
C PRO A 110 1.81 -1.48 13.74
N LEU A 111 3.03 -0.96 13.56
CA LEU A 111 3.59 -0.78 12.22
C LEU A 111 4.27 -2.07 11.77
N ASN A 112 3.68 -2.79 10.82
CA ASN A 112 4.26 -4.03 10.29
C ASN A 112 5.01 -3.83 8.97
N ILE A 113 4.51 -2.93 8.12
CA ILE A 113 5.04 -2.68 6.79
C ILE A 113 5.17 -1.17 6.56
N LEU A 114 6.34 -0.73 6.09
CA LEU A 114 6.58 0.64 5.63
C LEU A 114 7.09 0.58 4.18
N MET A 115 6.36 1.21 3.29
CA MET A 115 6.62 1.23 1.84
C MET A 115 6.86 2.64 1.32
#